data_AF-A0A1I2QVM9-F1
#
_entry.id   AF-A0A1I2QVM9-F1
#
_cell.length_a   1.000
_cell.length_b   1.000
_cell.length_c   1.000
_cell.angle_alpha   90.00
_cell.angle_beta   90.00
_cell.angle_gamma   90.00
#
_symmetry.space_group_name_H-M   'P 1'
#
loop_
_entity.id
_entity.type
_entity.pdbx_description
1 polymer ?
#
loop_
_entity_poly.entity_id
_entity_poly.type
_entity_poly.pdbx_seq_one_letter_code
_entity_poly.pdbx_strand_id
1 'polypeptide(L)' 'MNADRKEKDPTLVCTCNDLFINDIQESINFGETEYREIFAVHGLQPRCGECVDHVSDILNGK' A
#
# COMPACT_ATOMS: atom_id res chain seq x y z
N MET A 1 1.06 -12.50 -0.98
CA MET A 1 1.26 -11.53 -2.09
C MET A 1 1.56 -12.30 -3.38
N ASN A 2 1.11 -11.84 -4.55
CA ASN A 2 1.45 -12.47 -5.83
C ASN A 2 2.83 -11.97 -6.32
N ALA A 3 3.85 -12.83 -6.26
CA ALA A 3 5.23 -12.47 -6.59
C ALA A 3 5.39 -12.06 -8.07
N ASP A 4 4.84 -12.82 -9.01
CA ASP A 4 4.94 -12.55 -10.45
C ASP A 4 4.38 -11.17 -10.83
N ARG A 5 3.29 -10.75 -10.19
CA ARG A 5 2.72 -9.41 -10.40
C ARG A 5 3.64 -8.32 -9.84
N LYS A 6 4.24 -8.56 -8.67
CA LYS A 6 5.15 -7.60 -8.01
C LYS A 6 6.46 -7.43 -8.77
N GLU A 7 6.97 -8.49 -9.41
CA GLU A 7 8.16 -8.43 -10.26
C GLU A 7 7.93 -7.62 -11.55
N LYS A 8 6.74 -7.75 -12.15
CA LYS A 8 6.36 -7.03 -13.37
C LYS A 8 6.14 -5.54 -13.16
N ASP A 9 5.66 -5.17 -11.97
CA ASP A 9 5.45 -3.77 -11.60
C ASP A 9 6.02 -3.50 -10.20
N PRO A 10 7.22 -2.92 -10.11
CA PRO A 10 7.84 -2.62 -8.82
C PRO A 10 7.01 -1.61 -7.99
N THR A 11 6.17 -0.79 -8.63
CA THR A 11 5.33 0.22 -7.96
C THR A 11 4.09 -0.38 -7.28
N LEU A 12 3.69 -1.60 -7.62
CA LEU A 12 2.52 -2.29 -7.05
C LEU A 12 2.81 -2.78 -5.63
N VAL A 13 2.35 -2.11 -4.57
CA VAL A 13 2.65 -2.49 -3.18
C VAL A 13 1.76 -3.63 -2.67
N CYS A 14 0.44 -3.56 -2.91
CA CYS A 14 -0.50 -4.60 -2.52
C CYS A 14 -1.14 -5.26 -3.75
N THR A 15 -0.66 -6.45 -4.12
CA THR A 15 -1.24 -7.25 -5.21
C THR A 15 -2.67 -7.74 -4.95
N CYS A 16 -3.16 -7.66 -3.71
CA CYS A 16 -4.53 -8.00 -3.40
C CYS A 16 -5.48 -6.88 -3.81
N ASN A 17 -5.20 -5.66 -3.38
CA ASN A 17 -6.10 -4.54 -3.56
C ASN A 17 -5.68 -3.60 -4.69
N ASP A 18 -4.66 -3.99 -5.45
CA ASP A 18 -4.06 -3.15 -6.50
C ASP A 18 -3.69 -1.76 -5.95
N LEU A 19 -3.04 -1.75 -4.78
CA LEU A 19 -2.53 -0.53 -4.14
C LEU A 19 -1.09 -0.29 -4.60
N PHE A 20 -0.82 0.87 -5.20
CA PHE A 20 0.47 1.28 -5.73
C PHE A 20 1.16 2.30 -4.81
N ILE A 21 2.46 2.54 -5.04
CA ILE A 21 3.25 3.54 -4.29
C ILE A 21 2.58 4.93 -4.37
N ASN A 22 2.07 5.32 -5.53
CA ASN A 22 1.43 6.63 -5.72
C ASN A 22 0.14 6.78 -4.90
N ASP A 23 -0.65 5.72 -4.78
CA ASP A 23 -1.87 5.74 -3.95
C ASP A 23 -1.50 5.96 -2.47
N ILE A 24 -0.43 5.30 -2.01
CA ILE A 24 0.08 5.49 -0.65
C ILE A 24 0.58 6.92 -0.47
N GLN A 25 1.30 7.47 -1.45
CA GLN A 25 1.79 8.84 -1.42
C GLN A 25 0.67 9.88 -1.41
N GLU A 26 -0.40 9.66 -2.17
CA GLU A 26 -1.60 10.48 -2.11
C GLU A 26 -2.22 10.46 -0.71
N SER A 27 -2.33 9.29 -0.08
CA SER A 27 -2.80 9.18 1.30
C SER A 27 -1.88 9.92 2.29
N ILE A 28 -0.56 9.96 2.09
CA ILE A 28 0.36 10.83 2.88
C ILE A 28 -0.09 12.27 2.82
N ASN A 29 -0.26 12.75 1.59
CA ASN A 29 -0.49 14.15 1.33
C ASN A 29 -1.87 14.57 1.85
N PHE A 30 -2.78 13.60 1.98
CA PHE A 30 -4.06 13.75 2.66
C PHE A 30 -3.95 13.77 4.20
N GLY A 31 -2.84 13.29 4.77
CA GLY A 31 -2.55 13.31 6.20
C GLY A 31 -2.53 11.93 6.87
N GLU A 32 -2.67 10.84 6.11
CA GLU A 32 -2.80 9.49 6.68
C GLU A 32 -1.44 8.92 7.11
N THR A 33 -1.39 8.43 8.36
CA THR A 33 -0.16 7.93 9.00
C THR A 33 -0.24 6.47 9.41
N GLU A 34 -1.42 5.84 9.34
CA GLU A 34 -1.58 4.46 9.75
C GLU A 34 -1.89 3.53 8.58
N TYR A 35 -1.37 2.31 8.62
CA TYR A 35 -1.59 1.28 7.59
C TYR A 35 -3.06 1.13 7.20
N ARG A 36 -3.97 1.11 8.18
CA ARG A 36 -5.40 0.91 7.91
C ARG A 36 -6.05 2.11 7.24
N GLU A 37 -5.60 3.31 7.56
CA GLU A 37 -6.12 4.57 7.01
C GLU A 37 -5.76 4.71 5.53
N ILE A 38 -4.53 4.31 5.15
CA ILE A 38 -4.10 4.23 3.75
C ILE A 38 -5.10 3.41 2.92
N PHE A 39 -5.58 2.27 3.41
CA PHE A 39 -6.57 1.47 2.66
C PHE A 39 -7.95 2.12 2.68
N ALA A 40 -8.35 2.70 3.82
CA ALA A 40 -9.68 3.28 4.00
C ALA A 40 -9.94 4.46 3.05
N VAL A 41 -8.96 5.34 2.82
CA VAL A 41 -9.13 6.51 1.93
C VAL A 41 -9.39 6.11 0.47
N HIS A 42 -8.91 4.92 0.07
CA HIS A 42 -9.12 4.34 -1.26
C HIS A 42 -10.34 3.41 -1.32
N GLY A 43 -11.15 3.32 -0.26
CA GLY A 43 -12.30 2.41 -0.18
C GLY A 43 -11.91 0.92 -0.14
N LEU A 44 -10.69 0.63 0.28
CA LEU A 44 -10.12 -0.72 0.33
C LEU A 44 -10.14 -1.27 1.76
N GLN A 45 -10.08 -2.58 1.88
CA GLN A 45 -9.88 -3.27 3.16
C GLN A 45 -8.68 -4.22 3.06
N PRO A 46 -7.84 -4.33 4.11
CA PRO A 46 -6.76 -5.30 4.13
C PRO A 46 -7.26 -6.72 3.84
N ARG A 47 -6.50 -7.48 3.01
CA ARG A 47 -6.79 -8.89 2.71
C ARG A 47 -5.80 -9.82 3.40
N CYS A 48 -4.79 -10.29 2.68
CA CYS A 48 -3.81 -11.24 3.22
C CYS A 48 -2.81 -10.63 4.24
N GLY A 49 -2.69 -9.30 4.33
CA GLY A 49 -1.76 -8.64 5.26
C GLY A 49 -0.29 -8.64 4.85
N GLU A 50 0.09 -9.36 3.80
CA GLU A 50 1.48 -9.51 3.34
C GLU A 50 2.18 -8.21 2.88
N CYS A 51 1.44 -7.11 2.72
CA CYS A 51 1.99 -5.80 2.36
C CYS A 51 2.15 -4.84 3.55
N VAL A 52 1.82 -5.27 4.77
CA VAL A 52 1.88 -4.42 5.98
C VAL A 52 3.29 -3.84 6.17
N ASP A 53 4.32 -4.68 6.10
CA ASP A 53 5.70 -4.25 6.31
C ASP A 53 6.13 -3.26 5.22
N HIS A 54 5.80 -3.54 3.96
CA HIS A 54 6.14 -2.64 2.84
C HIS A 54 5.45 -1.28 2.94
N VAL A 55 4.16 -1.26 3.31
CA VAL A 55 3.45 0.00 3.54
C VAL A 55 4.04 0.74 4.75
N SER A 56 4.46 0.01 5.80
CA SER A 56 5.11 0.57 6.99
C SER A 56 6.49 1.15 6.66
N ASP A 57 7.29 0.47 5.84
CA ASP A 57 8.59 0.96 5.36
C ASP A 57 8.41 2.22 4.54
N ILE A 58 7.39 2.26 3.67
CA ILE A 58 7.04 3.49 2.95
C ILE A 58 6.65 4.54 3.97
N LEU A 59 5.75 4.26 4.93
CA LEU A 59 5.28 5.16 5.98
C LEU A 59 6.40 5.79 6.83
N ASN A 60 7.40 5.00 7.20
CA ASN A 60 8.53 5.43 8.01
C ASN A 60 9.66 6.04 7.18
N GLY A 61 9.68 5.74 5.87
CA GLY A 61 10.51 6.39 4.87
C GLY A 61 9.82 7.55 4.15
N LYS A 62 8.56 7.85 4.52
CA LYS A 62 7.87 9.12 4.22
C LYS A 62 8.68 10.24 4.85
#